data_AF-A0AAF0H960-F1
#
_entry.id   AF-A0AAF0H960-F1
#
_cell.length_a   1.000
_cell.length_b   1.000
_cell.length_c   1.000
_cell.angle_alpha   90.00
_cell.angle_beta   90.00
_cell.angle_gamma   90.00
#
_symmetry.space_group_name_H-M   'P 1'
#
loop_
_entity.id
_entity.type
_entity.pdbx_description
1 polymer ?
#
loop_
_entity_poly.entity_id
_entity_poly.type
_entity_poly.pdbx_seq_one_letter_code
_entity_poly.pdbx_strand_id
1 'polypeptide(L)'
;MMKGLRKWPWNELPTYNGFTHTERVRGWQLVMWRIDNGWAERGATCCISGSAAMPRLHSENYYSWLPYTLNHSIHMALHQRFNRPDAWRRIVDQYSVTGTEWFAQLSLEPIDLAGELRAKHGPEIADIFARVPVPAGIPIPYQQIYRKG
;
A
#
# COMPACT_ATOMS: atom_id res chain seq x y z
N MET A 1 -9.63 -18.85 -15.57
CA MET A 1 -10.10 -17.58 -16.16
C MET A 1 -9.47 -16.43 -15.39
N MET A 2 -8.86 -15.45 -16.08
CA MET A 2 -8.21 -14.30 -15.44
C MET A 2 -9.24 -13.41 -14.73
N LYS A 3 -8.97 -13.05 -13.48
CA LYS A 3 -9.81 -12.10 -12.72
C LYS A 3 -9.46 -10.66 -13.13
N GLY A 4 -10.48 -9.82 -13.27
CA GLY A 4 -10.30 -8.38 -13.52
C GLY A 4 -9.94 -7.58 -12.26
N LEU A 5 -9.82 -6.26 -12.39
CA LEU A 5 -9.58 -5.37 -11.26
C LEU A 5 -10.85 -5.21 -10.42
N ARG A 6 -10.70 -5.27 -9.11
CA ARG A 6 -11.78 -4.96 -8.17
C ARG A 6 -12.19 -3.50 -8.29
N LYS A 7 -13.47 -3.20 -8.10
CA LYS A 7 -13.96 -1.83 -7.95
C LYS A 7 -13.70 -1.35 -6.53
N TRP A 8 -13.28 -0.10 -6.38
CA TRP A 8 -13.20 0.54 -5.06
C TRP A 8 -14.62 0.74 -4.52
N PRO A 9 -14.99 0.12 -3.38
CA PRO A 9 -16.37 0.14 -2.90
C PRO A 9 -16.65 1.28 -1.91
N TRP A 10 -15.66 2.10 -1.57
CA TRP A 10 -15.75 3.13 -0.54
C TRP A 10 -15.73 4.55 -1.13
N ASN A 11 -15.88 5.55 -0.27
CA ASN A 11 -15.78 6.96 -0.65
C ASN A 11 -14.38 7.34 -1.14
N GLU A 12 -14.28 8.54 -1.69
CA GLU A 12 -13.01 9.15 -2.04
C GLU A 12 -12.07 9.18 -0.82
N LEU A 13 -10.80 8.89 -1.10
CA LEU A 13 -9.76 8.84 -0.09
C LEU A 13 -9.08 10.20 -0.01
N PRO A 14 -8.77 10.70 1.20
CA PRO A 14 -7.93 11.89 1.31
C PRO A 14 -6.53 11.59 0.77
N THR A 15 -5.82 12.65 0.40
CA THR A 15 -4.39 12.57 0.09
C THR A 15 -3.63 11.98 1.27
N TYR A 16 -2.70 11.07 0.98
CA TYR A 16 -1.89 10.42 1.99
C TYR A 16 -0.45 10.40 1.51
N ASN A 17 0.45 11.06 2.24
CA ASN A 17 1.85 11.23 1.86
C ASN A 17 2.07 11.66 0.39
N GLY A 18 1.26 12.61 -0.09
CA GLY A 18 1.27 13.07 -1.48
C GLY A 18 0.56 12.17 -2.49
N PHE A 19 0.16 10.95 -2.10
CA PHE A 19 -0.61 10.05 -2.96
C PHE A 19 -2.08 10.46 -3.00
N THR A 20 -2.58 10.71 -4.20
CA THR A 20 -3.97 11.03 -4.52
C THR A 20 -4.90 9.81 -4.34
N HIS A 21 -6.21 10.04 -4.33
CA HIS A 21 -7.21 8.96 -4.32
C HIS A 21 -6.93 7.92 -5.42
N THR A 22 -6.75 8.36 -6.66
CA THR A 22 -6.52 7.49 -7.82
C THR A 22 -5.28 6.61 -7.63
N GLU A 23 -4.16 7.20 -7.22
CA GLU A 23 -2.91 6.45 -7.01
C GLU A 23 -3.06 5.40 -5.91
N ARG A 24 -3.73 5.76 -4.81
CA ARG A 24 -3.99 4.82 -3.71
C ARG A 24 -4.89 3.67 -4.13
N VAL A 25 -5.96 3.96 -4.88
CA VAL A 25 -6.88 2.95 -5.41
C VAL A 25 -6.18 2.04 -6.41
N ARG A 26 -5.33 2.58 -7.31
CA ARG A 26 -4.57 1.76 -8.26
C ARG A 26 -3.63 0.81 -7.54
N GLY A 27 -2.88 1.29 -6.54
CA GLY A 27 -2.03 0.45 -5.68
C GLY A 27 -2.82 -0.70 -5.05
N TRP A 28 -3.98 -0.40 -4.46
CA TRP A 28 -4.86 -1.42 -3.90
C TRP A 28 -5.37 -2.41 -4.95
N GLN A 29 -5.82 -1.94 -6.11
CA GLN A 29 -6.31 -2.79 -7.19
C GLN A 29 -5.22 -3.73 -7.70
N LEU A 30 -3.99 -3.24 -7.85
CA LEU A 30 -2.88 -4.04 -8.32
C LEU A 30 -2.56 -5.17 -7.33
N VAL A 31 -2.48 -4.86 -6.04
CA VAL A 31 -2.26 -5.85 -4.98
C VAL A 31 -3.36 -6.91 -4.99
N MET A 32 -4.62 -6.50 -5.04
CA MET A 32 -5.75 -7.42 -5.07
C MET A 32 -5.77 -8.27 -6.34
N TRP A 33 -5.45 -7.68 -7.49
CA TRP A 33 -5.40 -8.39 -8.76
C TRP A 33 -4.34 -9.49 -8.77
N ARG A 34 -3.16 -9.24 -8.19
CA ARG A 34 -2.11 -10.25 -8.04
C ARG A 34 -2.55 -11.40 -7.12
N ILE A 35 -3.23 -11.08 -6.01
CA ILE A 35 -3.75 -12.10 -5.08
C ILE A 35 -4.88 -12.91 -5.74
N ASP A 36 -5.82 -12.26 -6.40
CA ASP A 36 -6.99 -12.91 -7.02
C ASP A 36 -6.62 -13.85 -8.17
N ASN A 37 -5.46 -13.63 -8.79
CA ASN A 37 -4.91 -14.50 -9.84
C ASN A 37 -3.81 -15.44 -9.34
N GLY A 38 -3.52 -15.48 -8.03
CA GLY A 38 -2.56 -16.42 -7.44
C GLY A 38 -1.08 -16.09 -7.69
N TRP A 39 -0.74 -14.86 -8.06
CA TRP A 39 0.66 -14.41 -8.28
C TRP A 39 1.29 -13.75 -7.06
N ALA A 40 0.51 -13.59 -6.00
CA ALA A 40 0.95 -13.10 -4.71
C ALA A 40 0.10 -13.77 -3.62
N GLU A 41 0.72 -14.04 -2.49
CA GLU A 41 0.01 -14.55 -1.32
C GLU A 41 -0.32 -13.41 -0.35
N ARG A 42 -1.40 -13.59 0.40
CA ARG A 42 -1.72 -12.70 1.51
C ARG A 42 -0.94 -13.18 2.72
N GLY A 43 -0.08 -12.32 3.29
CA GLY A 43 0.62 -12.67 4.53
C GLY A 43 -0.37 -13.04 5.64
N ALA A 44 -0.05 -14.08 6.40
CA ALA A 44 -0.92 -14.63 7.45
C ALA A 44 -0.78 -13.90 8.80
N THR A 45 0.35 -13.23 9.03
CA THR A 45 0.69 -12.60 10.30
C THR A 45 1.12 -11.15 10.09
N CYS A 46 0.94 -10.35 11.14
CA CYS A 46 1.43 -8.99 11.18
C CYS A 46 2.96 -8.95 11.12
N CYS A 47 3.54 -8.22 10.17
CA CYS A 47 4.99 -8.09 10.04
C CYS A 47 5.65 -7.24 11.15
N ILE A 48 4.87 -6.60 12.02
CA ILE A 48 5.36 -5.86 13.19
C ILE A 48 5.23 -6.70 14.46
N SER A 49 4.03 -7.22 14.76
CA SER A 49 3.78 -7.91 16.04
C SER A 49 3.79 -9.43 15.97
N GLY A 50 3.86 -10.04 14.78
CA GLY A 50 3.69 -11.49 14.57
C GLY A 50 2.25 -11.99 14.76
N SER A 51 1.30 -11.15 15.20
CA SER A 51 -0.09 -11.56 15.45
C SER A 51 -0.82 -11.94 14.17
N ALA A 52 -1.57 -13.05 14.20
CA ALA A 52 -2.49 -13.46 13.15
C ALA A 52 -3.89 -12.84 13.27
N ALA A 53 -4.12 -11.95 14.24
CA ALA A 53 -5.43 -11.36 14.50
C ALA A 53 -5.84 -10.40 13.37
N MET A 54 -6.90 -10.76 12.64
CA MET A 54 -7.54 -9.91 11.61
C MET A 54 -6.55 -9.23 10.65
N PRO A 55 -5.78 -9.99 9.85
CA PRO A 55 -4.79 -9.42 8.95
C PRO A 55 -5.42 -8.45 7.93
N ARG A 56 -4.70 -7.37 7.68
CA ARG A 56 -5.00 -6.30 6.73
C ARG A 56 -3.75 -6.02 5.90
N LEU A 57 -3.95 -5.58 4.66
CA LEU A 57 -2.86 -5.17 3.78
C LEU A 57 -2.76 -3.66 3.81
N HIS A 58 -1.54 -3.16 3.88
CA HIS A 58 -1.23 -1.74 3.94
C HIS A 58 -0.06 -1.39 3.01
N SER A 59 -0.08 -0.19 2.44
CA SER A 59 1.03 0.35 1.65
C SER A 59 1.37 1.76 2.15
N GLU A 60 2.65 1.98 2.50
CA GLU A 60 3.18 3.34 2.68
C GLU A 60 3.59 3.96 1.34
N ASN A 61 4.12 3.15 0.43
CA ASN A 61 4.44 3.52 -0.94
C ASN A 61 3.41 2.90 -1.89
N TYR A 62 2.49 3.72 -2.41
CA TYR A 62 1.46 3.26 -3.35
C TYR A 62 1.97 3.06 -4.78
N TYR A 63 3.25 3.35 -5.06
CA TYR A 63 3.94 2.94 -6.28
C TYR A 63 4.63 1.58 -6.19
N SER A 64 4.46 0.88 -5.06
CA SER A 64 4.94 -0.50 -4.85
C SER A 64 3.79 -1.51 -4.89
N TRP A 65 4.07 -2.71 -5.40
CA TRP A 65 3.16 -3.86 -5.40
C TRP A 65 3.40 -4.84 -4.24
N LEU A 66 4.20 -4.44 -3.25
CA LEU A 66 4.54 -5.23 -2.07
C LEU A 66 3.88 -4.59 -0.83
N PRO A 67 2.68 -5.04 -0.43
CA PRO A 67 2.03 -4.53 0.76
C PRO A 67 2.65 -5.13 2.02
N TYR A 68 2.51 -4.41 3.13
CA TYR A 68 2.73 -4.93 4.47
C TYR A 68 1.47 -5.61 4.97
N THR A 69 1.60 -6.80 5.58
CA THR A 69 0.52 -7.40 6.35
C THR A 69 0.58 -6.89 7.77
N LEU A 70 -0.49 -6.25 8.23
CA LEU A 70 -0.64 -5.73 9.59
C LEU A 70 -1.87 -6.33 10.25
N ASN A 71 -1.83 -6.53 11.57
CA ASN A 71 -3.07 -6.78 12.31
C ASN A 71 -3.93 -5.50 12.31
N HIS A 72 -5.23 -5.64 12.54
CA HIS A 72 -6.16 -4.52 12.45
C HIS A 72 -5.80 -3.33 13.36
N SER A 73 -5.39 -3.59 14.61
CA SER A 73 -5.06 -2.53 15.58
C SER A 73 -3.87 -1.69 15.12
N ILE A 74 -2.77 -2.36 14.72
CA ILE A 74 -1.56 -1.70 14.21
C ILE A 74 -1.86 -0.96 12.90
N HIS A 75 -2.65 -1.56 12.00
CA HIS A 75 -3.04 -0.90 10.75
C HIS A 75 -3.79 0.42 11.01
N MET A 76 -4.73 0.42 11.96
CA MET A 76 -5.47 1.64 12.29
C MET A 76 -4.58 2.68 12.98
N ALA A 77 -3.70 2.26 13.89
CA ALA A 77 -2.75 3.17 14.52
C ALA A 77 -1.80 3.82 13.50
N LEU A 78 -1.35 3.06 12.50
CA LEU A 78 -0.51 3.56 11.41
C LEU A 78 -1.23 4.64 10.58
N HIS A 79 -2.48 4.41 10.21
CA HIS A 79 -3.30 5.40 9.52
C HIS A 79 -3.57 6.66 10.35
N GLN A 80 -3.64 6.50 11.67
CA GLN A 80 -3.89 7.60 12.60
C GLN A 80 -2.61 8.30 13.07
N ARG A 81 -1.41 7.86 12.67
CA ARG A 81 -0.16 8.34 13.28
C ARG A 81 0.04 9.86 13.22
N PHE A 82 -0.51 10.53 12.21
CA PHE A 82 -0.45 11.98 12.07
C PHE A 82 -1.34 12.71 13.09
N ASN A 83 -2.51 12.15 13.38
CA ASN A 83 -3.50 12.78 14.25
C ASN A 83 -3.44 12.27 15.71
N ARG A 84 -2.88 11.06 15.91
CA ARG A 84 -2.77 10.37 17.19
C ARG A 84 -1.40 9.68 17.30
N PRO A 85 -0.31 10.47 17.30
CA PRO A 85 1.06 9.93 17.23
C PRO A 85 1.41 9.02 18.41
N ASP A 86 0.86 9.26 19.60
CA ASP A 86 1.20 8.47 20.80
C ASP A 86 0.83 6.99 20.66
N ALA A 87 -0.27 6.68 19.98
CA ALA A 87 -0.65 5.30 19.72
C ALA A 87 0.37 4.60 18.82
N TRP A 88 0.91 5.32 17.83
CA TRP A 88 1.95 4.80 16.95
C TRP A 88 3.30 4.71 17.67
N ARG A 89 3.69 5.72 18.46
CA ARG A 89 4.93 5.71 19.26
C ARG A 89 4.98 4.49 20.18
N ARG A 90 3.89 4.17 20.88
CA ARG A 90 3.82 2.96 21.71
C ARG A 90 4.06 1.66 20.93
N ILE A 91 3.59 1.58 19.68
CA ILE A 91 3.86 0.42 18.81
C ILE A 91 5.34 0.37 18.45
N VAL A 92 5.94 1.52 18.10
CA VAL A 92 7.37 1.62 17.80
C VAL A 92 8.19 1.21 19.03
N ASP A 93 7.93 1.79 20.20
CA ASP A 93 8.64 1.49 21.44
C ASP A 93 8.54 0.01 21.83
N GLN A 94 7.40 -0.62 21.56
CA GLN A 94 7.16 -2.02 21.90
C GLN A 94 7.86 -3.01 20.95
N TYR A 95 7.89 -2.72 19.64
CA TYR A 95 8.27 -3.70 18.63
C TYR A 95 9.58 -3.37 17.90
N SER A 96 10.08 -2.15 18.00
CA SER A 96 11.38 -1.76 17.44
C SER A 96 12.51 -2.36 18.25
N VAL A 97 13.50 -2.96 17.58
CA VAL A 97 14.72 -3.48 18.19
C VAL A 97 15.88 -2.53 17.96
N THR A 98 16.06 -2.06 16.71
CA THR A 98 17.21 -1.21 16.35
C THR A 98 16.82 0.25 16.08
N GLY A 99 15.54 0.52 15.84
CA GLY A 99 15.08 1.83 15.35
C GLY A 99 15.28 2.02 13.85
N THR A 100 15.82 1.01 13.16
CA THR A 100 16.05 1.03 11.70
C THR A 100 15.02 0.20 10.95
N GLU A 101 14.08 -0.43 11.66
CA GLU A 101 12.95 -1.11 11.04
C GLU A 101 12.09 -0.09 10.30
N TRP A 102 11.54 -0.50 9.15
CA TRP A 102 10.79 0.39 8.26
C TRP A 102 9.68 1.18 8.98
N PHE A 103 9.04 0.58 9.99
CA PHE A 103 7.94 1.19 10.73
C PHE A 103 8.42 2.18 11.80
N ALA A 104 9.62 1.97 12.34
CA ALA A 104 10.24 2.86 13.32
C ALA A 104 10.73 4.17 12.68
N GLN A 105 11.02 4.14 11.38
CA GLN A 105 11.54 5.30 10.62
C GLN A 105 10.44 6.15 9.97
N LEU A 106 9.17 5.81 10.14
CA LEU A 106 8.08 6.58 9.52
C LEU A 106 7.93 7.95 10.16
N SER A 107 7.76 8.97 9.31
CA SER A 107 7.41 10.32 9.76
C SER A 107 6.07 10.31 10.51
N LEU A 108 6.02 11.06 11.61
CA LEU A 108 4.80 11.34 12.37
C LEU A 108 4.01 12.52 11.82
N GLU A 109 4.54 13.21 10.81
CA GLU A 109 3.87 14.25 10.05
C GLU A 109 3.72 13.82 8.59
N PRO A 110 2.69 14.28 7.87
CA PRO A 110 2.57 14.03 6.43
C PRO A 110 3.80 14.54 5.66
N ILE A 111 4.29 13.74 4.73
CA ILE A 111 5.39 14.09 3.81
C ILE A 111 4.93 13.95 2.37
N ASP A 112 5.55 14.63 1.40
CA ASP A 112 5.23 14.43 -0.03
C ASP A 112 6.06 13.28 -0.65
N LEU A 113 5.91 12.07 -0.10
CA LEU A 113 6.62 10.89 -0.61
C LEU A 113 6.30 10.63 -2.09
N ALA A 114 5.05 10.82 -2.51
CA ALA A 114 4.68 10.66 -3.90
C ALA A 114 5.41 11.66 -4.81
N GLY A 115 5.50 12.93 -4.39
CA GLY A 115 6.26 13.96 -5.09
C GLY A 115 7.75 13.64 -5.17
N GLU A 116 8.36 13.21 -4.06
CA GLU A 116 9.76 12.78 -4.00
C GLU A 116 10.02 11.61 -4.97
N LEU A 117 9.13 10.62 -5.02
CA LEU A 117 9.26 9.47 -5.91
C LEU A 117 9.12 9.87 -7.38
N ARG A 118 8.19 10.76 -7.73
CA ARG A 118 8.04 11.30 -9.09
C ARG A 118 9.25 12.14 -9.51
N ALA A 119 9.79 12.97 -8.61
CA ALA A 119 10.99 13.75 -8.87
C ALA A 119 12.21 12.86 -9.14
N LYS A 120 12.33 11.75 -8.39
CA LYS A 120 13.45 10.80 -8.52
C LYS A 120 13.36 9.88 -9.74
N HIS A 121 12.16 9.43 -10.09
CA HIS A 121 11.96 8.35 -11.05
C HIS A 121 11.16 8.73 -12.30
N GLY A 122 10.80 10.01 -12.44
CA GLY A 122 9.90 10.50 -13.48
C GLY A 122 8.42 10.30 -13.12
N PRO A 123 7.49 11.07 -13.74
CA PRO A 123 6.06 10.98 -13.47
C PRO A 123 5.45 9.61 -13.80
N GLU A 124 6.07 8.85 -14.70
CA GLU A 124 5.67 7.49 -15.11
C GLU A 124 5.72 6.47 -13.96
N ILE A 125 6.39 6.77 -12.84
CA ILE A 125 6.34 5.90 -11.65
C ILE A 125 4.92 5.73 -11.09
N ALA A 126 4.03 6.71 -11.35
CA ALA A 126 2.63 6.60 -10.96
C ALA A 126 1.87 5.52 -11.75
N ASP A 127 2.37 5.12 -12.91
CA ASP A 127 1.82 4.00 -13.67
C ASP A 127 2.39 2.66 -13.18
N ILE A 128 1.87 2.22 -12.04
CA ILE A 128 2.30 0.99 -11.38
C ILE A 128 2.04 -0.27 -12.22
N PHE A 129 1.04 -0.23 -13.10
CA PHE A 129 0.67 -1.39 -13.92
C PHE A 129 1.68 -1.59 -15.05
N ALA A 130 2.25 -0.51 -15.59
CA ALA A 130 3.32 -0.59 -16.58
C ALA A 130 4.62 -1.20 -16.02
N ARG A 131 4.76 -1.31 -14.69
CA ARG A 131 6.03 -1.66 -14.02
C ARG A 131 5.98 -2.94 -13.19
N VAL A 132 4.79 -3.45 -12.90
CA VAL A 132 4.64 -4.62 -12.04
C VAL A 132 5.07 -5.90 -12.77
N PRO A 133 5.80 -6.82 -12.11
CA PRO A 133 6.08 -8.13 -12.67
C PRO A 133 4.77 -8.92 -12.78
N VAL A 134 4.36 -9.19 -14.02
CA VAL A 134 3.26 -10.10 -14.37
C VAL A 134 3.83 -11.32 -15.10
N PRO A 135 3.23 -12.51 -14.94
CA PRO A 135 3.66 -13.67 -15.72
C PRO A 135 3.59 -13.40 -17.24
N ALA A 136 4.48 -14.02 -18.00
CA ALA A 136 4.52 -13.88 -19.45
C ALA A 136 3.18 -14.28 -20.10
N GLY A 137 2.76 -13.53 -21.12
CA GLY A 137 1.52 -13.77 -21.85
C GLY A 137 0.23 -13.29 -21.15
N ILE A 138 0.34 -12.71 -19.95
CA ILE A 138 -0.82 -12.14 -19.25
C ILE A 138 -1.09 -10.71 -19.74
N PRO A 139 -2.27 -10.44 -20.32
CA PRO A 139 -2.63 -9.07 -20.69
C PRO A 139 -3.00 -8.27 -19.44
N ILE A 140 -2.37 -7.11 -19.29
CA ILE A 140 -2.79 -6.11 -18.30
C ILE A 140 -4.19 -5.58 -18.71
N PRO A 141 -5.16 -5.46 -17.77
CA PRO A 141 -6.51 -5.01 -18.09
C PRO A 141 -6.58 -3.49 -18.34
N TYR A 142 -5.90 -3.00 -19.40
CA TYR A 142 -5.77 -1.58 -19.75
C TYR A 142 -7.11 -0.85 -19.76
N GLN A 143 -8.17 -1.43 -20.33
CA GLN A 143 -9.49 -0.79 -20.39
C GLN A 143 -10.14 -0.53 -19.01
N GLN A 144 -9.71 -1.25 -17.96
CA GLN A 144 -10.19 -1.05 -16.59
C GLN A 144 -9.34 -0.02 -15.82
N ILE A 145 -8.12 0.24 -16.29
CA ILE A 145 -7.14 1.15 -15.69
C ILE A 145 -7.25 2.54 -16.32
N TYR A 146 -7.22 2.59 -17.65
CA TYR A 146 -7.34 3.80 -18.46
C TYR A 146 -8.69 3.69 -19.16
N ARG A 147 -9.73 4.23 -18.55
CA ARG A 147 -10.94 4.48 -19.32
C ARG A 147 -10.53 5.45 -20.43
N LYS A 148 -10.80 5.10 -21.69
CA LYS A 148 -10.84 6.11 -22.75
C LYS A 148 -11.90 7.13 -22.29
N GLY A 149 -11.49 8.40 -22.19
CA GLY A 149 -12.43 9.51 -22.11
C GLY A 149 -13.37 9.50 -23.31
#